data_AF-A0A6A8AYL1-F1
#
_entry.id   AF-A0A6A8AYL1-F1
#
_cell.length_a   1.000
_cell.length_b   1.000
_cell.length_c   1.000
_cell.angle_alpha   90.00
_cell.angle_beta   90.00
_cell.angle_gamma   90.00
#
_symmetry.space_group_name_H-M   'P 1'
#
loop_
_entity.id
_entity.type
_entity.pdbx_description
1 polymer ?
#
loop_
_entity_poly.entity_id
_entity_poly.type
_entity_poly.pdbx_seq_one_letter_code
_entity_poly.pdbx_strand_id
1 'polypeptide(L)'
;MAEVRACRLCPLHEGRMNPVVGDGCLDSPLVLVGEAPGRKEDEQGKPFVGSAGKLLDSMLEEAGLERSKLFITNIVKCRPPKNRRPLSKEV
;
A
#
# COMPACT_ATOMS: atom_id res chain seq x y z
N MET A 1 -5.99 5.81 -11.36
CA MET A 1 -4.62 5.22 -11.37
C MET A 1 -3.56 6.14 -11.98
N ALA A 2 -3.81 6.79 -13.13
CA ALA A 2 -2.82 7.65 -13.81
C ALA A 2 -2.34 8.85 -12.97
N GLU A 3 -3.24 9.49 -12.22
CA GLU A 3 -2.92 10.66 -11.38
C GLU A 3 -1.86 10.36 -10.32
N VAL A 4 -1.98 9.23 -9.60
CA VAL A 4 -1.03 8.87 -8.53
C VAL A 4 0.35 8.55 -9.13
N ARG A 5 0.42 7.98 -10.34
CA ARG A 5 1.69 7.73 -11.04
C ARG A 5 2.45 9.02 -11.33
N ALA A 6 1.72 10.07 -11.72
CA ALA A 6 2.27 11.39 -12.01
C ALA A 6 2.36 12.32 -10.79
N CYS A 7 1.84 11.91 -9.62
CA CYS A 7 1.72 12.77 -8.45
C CYS A 7 3.08 13.24 -7.92
N ARG A 8 3.18 14.55 -7.66
CA ARG A 8 4.33 15.26 -7.07
C ARG A 8 3.94 16.17 -5.90
N LEU A 9 2.77 15.94 -5.29
CA LEU A 9 2.20 16.83 -4.27
C LEU A 9 2.95 16.81 -2.92
N CYS A 10 3.82 15.82 -2.69
CA CYS A 10 4.65 15.76 -1.48
C CYS A 10 6.05 15.20 -1.79
N PRO A 11 7.05 15.39 -0.90
CA PRO A 11 8.44 14.96 -1.13
C PRO A 11 8.63 13.44 -1.33
N LEU A 12 7.65 12.62 -0.94
CA LEU A 12 7.74 11.16 -1.10
C LEU A 12 7.82 10.72 -2.57
N HIS A 13 7.43 11.58 -3.52
CA HIS A 13 7.55 11.27 -4.94
C HIS A 13 8.99 11.15 -5.42
N GLU A 14 9.95 11.77 -4.74
CA GLU A 14 11.35 11.84 -5.16
C GLU A 14 12.09 10.51 -4.97
N GLY A 15 11.69 9.72 -3.97
CA GLY A 15 12.38 8.49 -3.57
C GLY A 15 11.68 7.19 -3.93
N ARG A 16 10.47 7.23 -4.52
CA ARG A 16 9.71 6.03 -4.88
C ARG A 16 10.24 5.42 -6.19
N MET A 17 10.23 4.10 -6.28
CA MET A 17 10.35 3.40 -7.57
C MET A 17 8.97 3.30 -8.24
N ASN A 18 7.96 2.82 -7.49
CA ASN A 18 6.60 2.72 -7.99
C ASN A 18 5.62 3.22 -6.93
N PRO A 19 4.65 4.07 -7.30
CA PRO A 19 3.55 4.35 -6.40
C PRO A 19 2.67 3.10 -6.24
N VAL A 20 2.21 2.87 -5.02
CA VAL A 20 1.38 1.73 -4.64
C VAL A 20 -0.02 2.24 -4.33
N VAL A 21 -0.91 2.16 -5.32
CA VAL A 21 -2.25 2.75 -5.22
C VAL A 21 -3.19 1.89 -4.39
N GLY A 22 -3.11 0.58 -4.54
CA GLY A 22 -4.02 -0.39 -3.94
C GLY A 22 -4.27 -1.54 -4.91
N ASP A 23 -4.79 -2.64 -4.40
CA ASP A 23 -5.07 -3.86 -5.17
C ASP A 23 -6.27 -4.62 -4.59
N GLY A 24 -6.96 -5.40 -5.42
CA GLY A 24 -8.13 -6.21 -5.03
C GLY A 24 -9.47 -5.74 -5.59
N CYS A 25 -10.56 -6.17 -4.95
CA CYS A 25 -11.94 -5.97 -5.41
C CYS A 25 -12.46 -4.55 -5.11
N LEU A 26 -12.74 -3.75 -6.15
CA LEU A 26 -13.23 -2.38 -6.00
C LEU A 26 -14.65 -2.29 -5.40
N ASP A 27 -15.45 -3.35 -5.56
CA ASP A 27 -16.81 -3.45 -5.03
C ASP A 27 -16.84 -4.13 -3.64
N SER A 28 -15.67 -4.31 -3.01
CA SER A 28 -15.60 -4.96 -1.71
C SER A 28 -16.29 -4.13 -0.63
N PRO A 29 -17.13 -4.73 0.23
CA PRO A 29 -17.66 -4.06 1.42
C PRO A 29 -16.60 -3.85 2.51
N LEU A 30 -15.40 -4.43 2.36
CA LEU A 30 -14.32 -4.33 3.33
C LEU A 30 -13.02 -3.84 2.68
N VAL A 31 -12.49 -2.75 3.22
CA VAL A 31 -11.22 -2.16 2.79
C VAL A 31 -10.21 -2.21 3.92
N LEU A 32 -9.00 -2.69 3.62
CA LEU A 32 -7.87 -2.64 4.53
C LEU A 32 -6.93 -1.49 4.15
N VAL A 33 -6.60 -0.65 5.13
CA VAL A 33 -5.75 0.53 4.92
C VAL A 33 -4.55 0.46 5.86
N GLY A 34 -3.35 0.30 5.29
CA GLY A 34 -2.08 0.40 6.01
C GLY A 34 -1.52 1.82 6.05
N GLU A 35 -0.32 1.97 6.63
CA GLU A 35 0.34 3.27 6.77
C GLU A 35 0.98 3.72 5.44
N ALA A 36 1.94 2.94 4.93
CA ALA A 36 2.76 3.30 3.79
C ALA A 36 3.36 2.07 3.09
N PRO A 37 3.79 2.19 1.82
CA PRO A 37 4.52 1.12 1.14
C PRO A 37 5.88 0.86 1.80
N GLY A 38 6.23 -0.42 1.95
CA GLY A 38 7.58 -0.85 2.26
C GLY A 38 8.45 -0.98 1.02
N ARG A 39 9.65 -1.54 1.20
CA ARG A 39 10.64 -1.72 0.12
C ARG A 39 10.12 -2.60 -1.01
N LYS A 40 9.56 -3.77 -0.68
CA LYS A 40 9.09 -4.73 -1.68
C LYS A 40 7.84 -4.23 -2.40
N GLU A 41 6.99 -3.50 -1.68
CA GLU A 41 5.81 -2.85 -2.23
C GLU A 41 6.20 -1.79 -3.26
N ASP A 42 7.18 -0.94 -2.95
CA ASP A 42 7.72 0.08 -3.85
C ASP A 42 8.41 -0.53 -5.08
N GLU A 43 9.15 -1.63 -4.91
CA GLU A 43 9.79 -2.36 -6.01
C GLU A 43 8.76 -2.97 -6.97
N GLN A 44 7.62 -3.48 -6.45
CA GLN A 44 6.61 -4.20 -7.25
C GLN A 44 5.39 -3.37 -7.64
N GLY A 45 5.18 -2.20 -7.03
CA GLY A 45 3.97 -1.40 -7.20
C GLY A 45 2.70 -2.02 -6.59
N LYS A 46 2.83 -2.99 -5.68
CA LYS A 46 1.70 -3.73 -5.08
C LYS A 46 1.69 -3.62 -3.55
N PRO A 47 0.51 -3.48 -2.91
CA PRO A 47 0.41 -3.34 -1.47
C PRO A 47 0.62 -4.68 -0.75
N PHE A 48 1.24 -4.64 0.43
CA PHE A 48 1.38 -5.80 1.32
C PHE A 48 1.93 -7.06 0.62
N VAL A 49 3.12 -6.95 0.01
CA VAL A 49 3.83 -8.08 -0.64
C VAL A 49 5.12 -8.47 0.10
N GLY A 50 5.49 -7.70 1.13
CA GLY A 50 6.61 -7.96 2.02
C GLY A 50 6.29 -8.97 3.14
N SER A 51 7.13 -9.00 4.17
CA SER A 51 6.94 -9.87 5.33
C SER A 51 5.64 -9.58 6.08
N ALA A 52 5.31 -8.30 6.27
CA ALA A 52 4.05 -7.88 6.87
C ALA A 52 2.84 -8.29 6.00
N GLY A 53 3.00 -8.32 4.68
CA GLY A 53 1.97 -8.80 3.76
C GLY A 53 1.69 -10.30 3.92
N LYS A 54 2.74 -11.11 4.07
CA LYS A 54 2.57 -12.55 4.36
C LYS A 54 1.87 -12.81 5.69
N LEU A 55 2.18 -12.01 6.71
CA LEU A 55 1.48 -12.10 8.00
C LEU A 55 0.00 -11.73 7.85
N LEU A 56 -0.30 -10.66 7.10
CA LEU A 56 -1.67 -10.28 6.78
C LEU A 56 -2.40 -11.41 6.05
N ASP A 57 -1.76 -12.07 5.07
CA ASP A 57 -2.35 -13.20 4.34
C ASP A 57 -2.73 -14.35 5.29
N SER A 58 -1.85 -14.72 6.22
CA SER A 58 -2.16 -15.73 7.24
C SER A 58 -3.32 -15.32 8.16
N MET A 59 -3.37 -14.05 8.58
CA MET A 59 -4.49 -13.55 9.41
C MET A 59 -5.82 -13.53 8.65
N LEU A 60 -5.80 -13.21 7.36
CA LEU A 60 -6.98 -13.26 6.51
C LEU A 60 -7.49 -14.69 6.34
N GLU A 61 -6.58 -15.63 6.12
CA GLU A 61 -6.90 -17.06 6.04
C GLU A 61 -7.53 -17.57 7.34
N GLU A 62 -6.94 -17.25 8.50
CA GLU A 62 -7.49 -17.60 9.82
C GLU A 62 -8.88 -16.98 10.06
N ALA A 63 -9.12 -15.77 9.54
CA ALA A 63 -10.41 -15.10 9.62
C ALA A 63 -11.44 -15.58 8.57
N GLY A 64 -11.09 -16.51 7.69
CA GLY A 64 -11.94 -16.98 6.60
C GLY A 64 -12.20 -15.92 5.51
N LEU A 65 -11.31 -14.94 5.39
CA LEU A 65 -11.41 -13.85 4.43
C LEU A 65 -10.49 -14.10 3.23
N GLU A 66 -11.06 -14.04 2.03
CA GLU A 66 -10.30 -14.18 0.78
C GLU A 66 -9.73 -12.83 0.35
N ARG A 67 -8.40 -12.70 0.28
CA ARG A 67 -7.72 -11.45 -0.11
C ARG A 67 -8.23 -10.85 -1.42
N SER A 68 -8.55 -11.69 -2.40
CA SER A 68 -9.07 -11.27 -3.72
C SER A 68 -10.41 -10.53 -3.63
N LYS A 69 -11.20 -10.80 -2.57
CA LYS A 69 -12.52 -10.19 -2.31
C LYS A 69 -12.42 -8.91 -1.51
N LEU A 70 -11.23 -8.51 -1.06
CA LEU A 70 -10.98 -7.28 -0.32
C LEU A 70 -10.35 -6.23 -1.23
N PHE A 71 -10.45 -4.96 -0.84
CA PHE A 71 -9.56 -3.94 -1.37
C PHE A 71 -8.50 -3.59 -0.33
N ILE A 72 -7.23 -3.54 -0.73
CA ILE A 72 -6.11 -3.26 0.17
C ILE A 72 -5.32 -2.07 -0.36
N THR A 73 -5.05 -1.10 0.51
CA THR A 73 -4.27 0.10 0.18
C THR A 73 -3.51 0.65 1.40
N ASN A 74 -2.87 1.81 1.25
CA ASN A 74 -2.17 2.53 2.32
C ASN A 74 -2.62 3.99 2.37
N ILE A 75 -2.45 4.67 3.50
CA ILE A 75 -2.72 6.12 3.64
C ILE A 75 -1.90 6.89 2.60
N VAL A 76 -0.58 6.72 2.62
CA VAL A 76 0.30 7.30 1.58
C VAL A 76 0.60 6.28 0.49
N LYS A 77 0.79 6.75 -0.76
CA LYS A 77 1.01 5.85 -1.92
C LYS A 77 2.48 5.72 -2.32
N CYS A 78 3.39 6.33 -1.59
CA CYS A 78 4.82 6.37 -1.91
C CYS A 78 5.60 5.93 -0.66
N ARG A 79 6.66 5.14 -0.86
CA ARG A 79 7.51 4.65 0.23
C ARG A 79 8.29 5.80 0.89
N PRO A 80 8.16 6.01 2.22
CA PRO A 80 9.01 6.95 2.93
C PRO A 80 10.48 6.49 2.99
N PRO A 81 11.45 7.42 2.97
CA PRO A 81 12.87 7.09 3.05
C PRO A 81 13.17 6.19 4.25
N LYS A 82 13.93 5.11 4.02
CA LYS A 82 14.29 4.12 5.06
C LYS A 82 13.08 3.50 5.80
N ASN A 83 11.89 3.47 5.19
CA ASN A 83 10.65 2.99 5.79
C ASN A 83 10.29 3.73 7.09
N ARG A 84 10.64 5.01 7.22
CA ARG A 84 10.14 5.84 8.33
C ARG A 84 8.62 5.99 8.25
N ARG A 85 7.99 6.43 9.35
CA ARG A 85 6.59 6.84 9.30
C ARG A 85 6.39 8.07 8.41
N PRO A 86 5.26 8.19 7.69
CA PRO A 86 4.87 9.43 7.01
C PRO A 86 4.78 10.59 7.99
N LEU A 87 5.16 11.78 7.53
CA LEU A 87 4.98 13.02 8.28
C LEU A 87 3.54 13.52 8.10
N SER A 88 3.06 14.34 9.04
CA SER A 88 1.71 14.94 8.96
C SER A 88 1.45 15.72 7.67
N LYS A 89 2.49 16.28 7.04
CA LYS A 89 2.39 17.00 5.75
C LYS A 89 2.35 16.08 4.52
N GLU A 90 2.55 14.78 4.70
CA GLU A 90 2.58 13.77 3.64
C GLU A 90 1.30 12.92 3.60
N VAL A 91 0.43 13.07 4.61
CA VAL A 91 -0.85 12.37 4.81
C VAL A 91 -2.00 13.23 4.34
#